data_AF-A0AAD4LK13-F1
#
_entry.id   AF-A0AAD4LK13-F1
#
_cell.length_a   1.000
_cell.length_b   1.000
_cell.length_c   1.000
_cell.angle_alpha   90.00
_cell.angle_beta   90.00
_cell.angle_gamma   90.00
#
_symmetry.space_group_name_H-M   'P 1'
#
loop_
_entity.id
_entity.type
_entity.pdbx_description
1 polymer ?
#
loop_
_entity_poly.entity_id
_entity_poly.type
_entity_poly.pdbx_seq_one_letter_code
_entity_poly.pdbx_strand_id
1 'polypeptide(L)'
;MTRFSVLSLVIAMITGTGLSRAEPHTIRFDNQCDKGTPQLVIGGEVLSSGEDWTSNGPQAGIAYLQTGQCLLNGEHCTLLEFNLNNPACAGCGSSVDISLVDPHALNVPITFSYFNGCDGQGATCTTPDCRTAFHRSDDNQVQVACQVDNVGPFRAHTLDLRSLIMFQRI
;
A
#
# COMPACT_ATOMS: atom_id res chain seq x y z
N MET A 1 32.14 -31.46 61.41
CA MET A 1 32.16 -31.85 59.98
C MET A 1 30.70 -32.03 59.58
N THR A 2 30.04 -31.32 58.67
CA THR A 2 30.34 -30.18 57.78
C THR A 2 28.96 -29.69 57.30
N ARG A 3 28.74 -28.38 57.18
CA ARG A 3 27.49 -27.78 56.65
C ARG A 3 27.48 -27.82 55.12
N PHE A 4 26.33 -28.07 54.48
CA PHE A 4 26.02 -27.71 53.07
C PHE A 4 24.48 -27.52 52.98
N SER A 5 23.93 -26.31 53.03
CA SER A 5 23.74 -25.28 51.99
C SER A 5 22.78 -25.66 50.84
N VAL A 6 21.78 -24.79 50.72
CA VAL A 6 20.61 -24.66 49.84
C VAL A 6 20.93 -24.80 48.35
N LEU A 7 19.97 -25.20 47.50
CA LEU A 7 19.58 -24.43 46.29
C LEU A 7 18.28 -24.98 45.66
N SER A 8 17.18 -24.24 45.79
CA SER A 8 15.98 -24.43 44.97
C SER A 8 16.26 -23.89 43.57
N LEU A 9 16.24 -24.75 42.55
CA LEU A 9 16.36 -24.35 41.15
C LEU A 9 14.95 -24.06 40.60
N VAL A 10 14.53 -22.79 40.63
CA VAL A 10 13.35 -22.34 39.87
C VAL A 10 13.83 -21.95 38.48
N ILE A 11 13.52 -22.78 37.47
CA ILE A 11 13.77 -22.48 36.06
C ILE A 11 12.61 -21.61 35.58
N ALA A 12 12.84 -20.30 35.48
CA ALA A 12 11.92 -19.39 34.81
C ALA A 12 12.05 -19.58 33.28
N MET A 13 11.12 -20.31 32.66
CA MET A 13 10.97 -20.29 31.20
C MET A 13 10.37 -18.97 30.77
N ILE A 14 11.22 -18.03 30.35
CA ILE A 14 10.80 -16.85 29.60
C ILE A 14 10.48 -17.34 28.19
N THR A 15 9.23 -17.68 27.91
CA THR A 15 8.74 -17.84 26.55
C THR A 15 8.72 -16.46 25.91
N GLY A 16 9.81 -16.10 25.23
CA GLY A 16 9.83 -14.95 24.34
C GLY A 16 8.84 -15.21 23.21
N THR A 17 7.63 -14.67 23.31
CA THR A 17 6.73 -14.60 22.16
C THR A 17 7.38 -13.66 21.17
N GLY A 18 8.04 -14.23 20.16
CA GLY A 18 8.59 -13.48 19.03
C GLY A 18 7.46 -12.65 18.44
N LEU A 19 7.56 -11.33 18.57
CA LEU A 19 6.71 -10.41 17.83
C LEU A 19 7.06 -10.62 16.36
N SER A 20 6.21 -11.32 15.61
CA SER A 20 6.26 -11.30 14.15
C SER A 20 5.97 -9.86 13.74
N ARG A 21 7.03 -9.07 13.53
CA ARG A 21 6.90 -7.68 13.15
C ARG A 21 6.47 -7.67 11.68
N ALA A 22 5.16 -7.59 11.47
CA ALA A 22 4.59 -7.41 10.15
C ALA A 22 5.13 -6.10 9.55
N GLU A 23 5.45 -6.12 8.26
CA GLU A 23 6.03 -4.98 7.55
C GLU A 23 5.08 -3.78 7.56
N PRO A 24 5.55 -2.56 7.88
CA PRO A 24 4.73 -1.38 7.73
C PRO A 24 4.60 -1.00 6.25
N HIS A 25 3.39 -0.62 5.85
CA HIS A 25 3.10 -0.01 4.56
C HIS A 25 2.51 1.37 4.76
N THR A 26 3.09 2.39 4.14
CA THR A 26 2.54 3.77 4.16
C THR A 26 2.00 4.18 2.79
N ILE A 27 0.75 4.61 2.74
CA ILE A 27 0.16 5.28 1.60
C ILE A 27 0.17 6.78 1.88
N ARG A 28 0.68 7.56 0.93
CA ARG A 28 0.70 9.02 1.00
C ARG A 28 0.04 9.60 -0.23
N PHE A 29 -0.77 10.63 -0.01
CA PHE A 29 -1.43 11.35 -1.07
C PHE A 29 -0.74 12.68 -1.35
N ASP A 30 -0.61 13.00 -2.63
CA ASP A 30 -0.22 14.31 -3.11
C ASP A 30 -1.29 14.82 -4.09
N ASN A 31 -2.20 15.66 -3.60
CA ASN A 31 -3.25 16.24 -4.43
C ASN A 31 -2.82 17.61 -4.97
N GLN A 32 -2.37 17.65 -6.21
CA GLN A 32 -1.99 18.89 -6.89
C GLN A 32 -3.17 19.54 -7.64
N CYS A 33 -4.38 18.95 -7.63
CA CYS A 33 -5.50 19.41 -8.46
C CYS A 33 -6.21 20.70 -7.98
N ASP A 34 -5.85 21.25 -6.81
CA ASP A 34 -6.57 22.34 -6.09
C ASP A 34 -8.05 22.05 -5.77
N LYS A 35 -8.49 20.81 -5.98
CA LYS A 35 -9.86 20.37 -5.76
C LYS A 35 -9.89 18.88 -5.43
N GLY A 36 -11.04 18.46 -4.91
CA GLY A 36 -11.28 17.07 -4.54
C GLY A 36 -10.52 16.64 -3.29
N THR A 37 -10.89 15.47 -2.80
CA THR A 37 -10.36 14.88 -1.57
C THR A 37 -9.89 13.47 -1.89
N PRO A 38 -8.61 13.12 -1.67
CA PRO A 38 -8.18 11.73 -1.79
C PRO A 38 -9.04 10.83 -0.89
N GLN A 39 -9.32 9.62 -1.32
CA GLN A 39 -10.02 8.62 -0.52
C GLN A 39 -9.20 7.34 -0.58
N LEU A 40 -8.82 6.83 0.59
CA LEU A 40 -8.28 5.48 0.76
C LEU A 40 -9.39 4.59 1.29
N VAL A 41 -9.77 3.55 0.56
CA VAL A 41 -10.83 2.62 0.98
C VAL A 41 -10.24 1.22 1.13
N ILE A 42 -10.40 0.65 2.32
CA ILE A 42 -9.97 -0.71 2.66
C ILE A 42 -11.11 -1.39 3.40
N GLY A 43 -11.48 -2.60 2.99
CA GLY A 43 -12.59 -3.33 3.61
C GLY A 43 -13.95 -2.63 3.51
N GLY A 44 -14.13 -1.73 2.54
CA GLY A 44 -15.36 -0.94 2.36
C GLY A 44 -15.46 0.29 3.28
N GLU A 45 -14.41 0.64 4.00
CA GLU A 45 -14.37 1.83 4.86
C GLU A 45 -13.33 2.83 4.36
N VAL A 46 -13.65 4.12 4.43
CA VAL A 46 -12.68 5.19 4.19
C VAL A 46 -11.73 5.27 5.38
N LEU A 47 -10.45 4.94 5.17
CA LEU A 47 -9.42 4.96 6.22
C LEU A 47 -8.49 6.16 6.16
N SER A 48 -8.46 6.90 5.05
CA SER A 48 -7.77 8.19 4.93
C SER A 48 -8.46 9.09 3.92
N SER A 49 -8.42 10.40 4.18
CA SER A 49 -8.93 11.44 3.28
C SER A 49 -7.84 12.41 2.80
N GLY A 50 -6.58 11.96 2.80
CA GLY A 50 -5.42 12.72 2.29
C GLY A 50 -4.22 12.73 3.23
N GLU A 51 -4.40 12.35 4.50
CA GLU A 51 -3.31 12.12 5.44
C GLU A 51 -2.56 10.82 5.14
N ASP A 52 -1.27 10.78 5.52
CA ASP A 52 -0.48 9.55 5.48
C ASP A 52 -1.18 8.45 6.29
N TRP A 53 -1.43 7.32 5.63
CA TRP A 53 -1.99 6.15 6.28
C TRP A 53 -0.94 5.06 6.36
N THR A 54 -0.68 4.55 7.56
CA THR A 54 0.26 3.45 7.79
C THR A 54 -0.45 2.28 8.45
N SER A 55 -0.19 1.07 7.97
CA SER A 55 -0.62 -0.18 8.59
C SER A 55 0.53 -1.17 8.66
N ASN A 56 0.37 -2.22 9.48
CA ASN A 56 1.34 -3.31 9.55
C ASN A 56 0.74 -4.57 8.91
N GLY A 57 1.53 -5.22 8.08
CA GLY A 57 1.18 -6.47 7.40
C GLY A 57 0.39 -6.28 6.11
N PRO A 58 0.05 -7.39 5.45
CA PRO A 58 -0.56 -7.35 4.12
C PRO A 58 -1.85 -6.53 4.08
N GLN A 59 -2.02 -5.72 3.04
CA GLN A 59 -3.22 -4.91 2.82
C GLN A 59 -3.62 -4.92 1.36
N ALA A 60 -4.92 -4.87 1.09
CA ALA A 60 -5.44 -4.62 -0.24
C ALA A 60 -6.58 -3.63 -0.16
N GLY A 61 -6.72 -2.82 -1.19
CA GLY A 61 -7.73 -1.79 -1.22
C GLY A 61 -7.63 -0.93 -2.45
N ILE A 62 -8.31 0.20 -2.38
CA ILE A 62 -8.42 1.13 -3.49
C ILE A 62 -8.17 2.57 -3.03
N ALA A 63 -7.79 3.40 -3.98
CA ALA A 63 -7.74 4.83 -3.78
C ALA A 63 -8.24 5.59 -5.02
N TYR A 64 -8.83 6.76 -4.80
CA TYR A 64 -9.30 7.66 -5.86
C TYR A 64 -9.37 9.10 -5.35
N LEU A 65 -9.48 10.06 -6.25
CA LEU A 65 -9.75 11.46 -5.88
C LEU A 65 -11.25 11.74 -5.98
N GLN A 66 -11.90 11.92 -4.83
CA GLN A 66 -13.30 12.29 -4.76
C GLN A 66 -13.51 13.73 -5.23
N THR A 67 -14.21 13.92 -6.35
CA THR A 67 -14.54 15.24 -6.90
C THR A 67 -16.04 15.55 -6.91
N GLY A 68 -16.85 14.68 -6.30
CA GLY A 68 -18.30 14.83 -6.12
C GLY A 68 -19.13 13.71 -6.76
N GLN A 69 -18.60 13.07 -7.81
CA GLN A 69 -19.31 12.02 -8.55
C GLN A 69 -18.83 10.59 -8.25
N CYS A 70 -17.73 10.41 -7.51
CA CYS A 70 -17.23 9.06 -7.23
C CYS A 70 -18.14 8.35 -6.22
N LEU A 71 -18.46 7.09 -6.47
CA LEU A 71 -19.07 6.24 -5.44
C LEU A 71 -17.99 5.56 -4.59
N LEU A 72 -18.41 4.79 -3.58
CA LEU A 72 -17.51 4.26 -2.55
C LEU A 72 -16.41 3.36 -3.12
N ASN A 73 -16.70 2.57 -4.16
CA ASN A 73 -15.71 1.70 -4.80
C ASN A 73 -14.96 2.42 -5.93
N GLY A 74 -15.05 3.75 -5.99
CA GLY A 74 -14.38 4.58 -7.00
C GLY A 74 -15.09 4.62 -8.35
N GLU A 75 -16.32 4.12 -8.45
CA GLU A 75 -17.11 4.19 -9.68
C GLU A 75 -17.21 5.65 -10.17
N HIS A 76 -17.15 5.85 -11.49
CA HIS A 76 -17.09 7.16 -12.16
C HIS A 76 -15.79 7.96 -11.94
N CYS A 77 -14.76 7.34 -11.37
CA CYS A 77 -13.46 7.95 -11.12
C CYS A 77 -12.32 7.04 -11.53
N THR A 78 -11.13 7.61 -11.61
CA THR A 78 -9.91 6.84 -11.84
C THR A 78 -9.60 6.06 -10.59
N LEU A 79 -9.65 4.74 -10.70
CA LEU A 79 -9.41 3.84 -9.59
C LEU A 79 -7.94 3.47 -9.56
N LEU A 80 -7.33 3.53 -8.39
CA LEU A 80 -6.04 2.91 -8.11
C LEU A 80 -6.29 1.70 -7.23
N GLU A 81 -5.94 0.53 -7.70
CA GLU A 81 -6.08 -0.73 -6.96
C GLU A 81 -4.70 -1.14 -6.46
N PHE A 82 -4.62 -1.66 -5.23
CA PHE A 82 -3.35 -2.09 -4.67
C PHE A 82 -3.48 -3.36 -3.84
N ASN A 83 -2.37 -4.10 -3.83
CA ASN A 83 -2.06 -5.13 -2.86
C ASN A 83 -0.65 -4.85 -2.32
N LEU A 84 -0.52 -4.67 -1.02
CA LEU A 84 0.74 -4.36 -0.34
C LEU A 84 1.08 -5.55 0.53
N ASN A 85 2.14 -6.26 0.16
CA ASN A 85 2.63 -7.41 0.88
C ASN A 85 4.09 -7.72 0.51
N ASN A 86 4.75 -8.45 1.39
CA ASN A 86 6.04 -9.05 1.12
C ASN A 86 5.94 -10.11 0.00
N PRO A 87 6.91 -10.18 -0.92
CA PRO A 87 6.97 -11.22 -1.94
C PRO A 87 7.21 -12.60 -1.34
N ALA A 88 6.20 -13.46 -1.36
CA ALA A 88 6.35 -14.88 -1.00
C ALA A 88 6.87 -15.75 -2.17
N CYS A 89 6.81 -15.23 -3.39
CA CYS A 89 7.24 -15.84 -4.63
C CYS A 89 7.53 -14.76 -5.69
N ALA A 90 8.18 -15.14 -6.80
CA ALA A 90 8.41 -14.21 -7.90
C ALA A 90 7.08 -13.74 -8.50
N GLY A 91 6.85 -12.42 -8.48
CA GLY A 91 5.61 -11.79 -8.93
C GLY A 91 4.56 -11.64 -7.84
N CYS A 92 4.82 -12.13 -6.62
CA CYS A 92 3.85 -12.18 -5.53
C CYS A 92 4.04 -11.07 -4.48
N GLY A 93 4.98 -10.14 -4.69
CA GLY A 93 5.14 -8.95 -3.85
C GLY A 93 4.02 -7.93 -4.03
N SER A 94 4.23 -6.74 -3.47
CA SER A 94 3.30 -5.64 -3.59
C SER A 94 3.03 -5.30 -5.05
N SER A 95 1.79 -4.99 -5.39
CA SER A 95 1.38 -4.58 -6.73
C SER A 95 0.39 -3.42 -6.65
N VAL A 96 0.48 -2.53 -7.63
CA VAL A 96 -0.43 -1.40 -7.78
C VAL A 96 -0.76 -1.26 -9.26
N ASP A 97 -2.00 -0.93 -9.55
CA ASP A 97 -2.45 -0.63 -10.89
C ASP A 97 -3.50 0.49 -10.91
N ILE A 98 -3.71 1.04 -12.11
CA ILE A 98 -4.74 2.02 -12.39
C ILE A 98 -5.82 1.31 -13.20
N SER A 99 -7.08 1.48 -12.84
CA SER A 99 -8.21 0.83 -13.49
C SER A 99 -9.20 1.87 -14.04
N LEU A 100 -9.51 1.71 -15.32
CA LEU A 100 -10.53 2.42 -16.09
C LEU A 100 -11.56 1.43 -16.69
N VAL A 101 -11.64 0.22 -16.12
CA VAL A 101 -12.66 -0.77 -16.47
C VAL A 101 -14.01 -0.27 -15.98
N ASP A 102 -15.03 -0.24 -16.86
CA ASP A 102 -16.39 0.21 -16.51
C ASP A 102 -16.88 -0.44 -15.19
N PRO A 103 -17.41 0.33 -14.22
CA PRO A 103 -17.85 1.74 -14.29
C PRO A 103 -16.78 2.80 -13.93
N HIS A 104 -15.50 2.45 -13.87
CA HIS A 104 -14.40 3.40 -13.59
C HIS A 104 -14.06 4.21 -14.84
N ALA A 105 -13.74 5.49 -14.67
CA ALA A 105 -13.49 6.40 -15.79
C ALA A 105 -12.54 7.52 -15.39
N LEU A 106 -11.79 8.08 -16.36
CA LEU A 106 -10.86 9.17 -16.05
C LEU A 106 -11.63 10.43 -15.61
N ASN A 107 -11.51 10.81 -14.34
CA ASN A 107 -12.02 12.09 -13.81
C ASN A 107 -10.90 13.12 -13.58
N VAL A 108 -9.73 12.65 -13.14
CA VAL A 108 -8.50 13.44 -12.98
C VAL A 108 -7.29 12.61 -13.41
N PRO A 109 -6.20 13.23 -13.88
CA PRO A 109 -4.94 12.55 -14.06
C PRO A 109 -4.41 11.99 -12.74
N ILE A 110 -3.90 10.76 -12.80
CA ILE A 110 -3.29 10.10 -11.66
C ILE A 110 -1.89 9.59 -12.02
N THR A 111 -1.02 9.61 -11.04
CA THR A 111 0.26 8.92 -11.04
C THR A 111 0.40 8.21 -9.71
N PHE A 112 0.98 7.03 -9.72
CA PHE A 112 1.52 6.46 -8.49
C PHE A 112 2.98 6.11 -8.67
N SER A 113 3.70 6.08 -7.57
CA SER A 113 5.07 5.58 -7.53
C SER A 113 5.34 4.94 -6.19
N TYR A 114 6.13 3.87 -6.20
CA TYR A 114 6.70 3.32 -4.99
C TYR A 114 7.81 4.24 -4.48
N PHE A 115 7.98 4.25 -3.16
CA PHE A 115 9.10 4.86 -2.47
C PHE A 115 9.54 4.03 -1.27
N ASN A 116 10.81 4.19 -0.88
CA ASN A 116 11.51 3.37 0.11
C ASN A 116 11.56 1.86 -0.28
N GLY A 117 11.62 1.60 -1.59
CA GLY A 117 11.58 0.28 -2.23
C GLY A 117 11.01 0.43 -3.64
N CYS A 118 11.68 -0.12 -4.66
CA CYS A 118 11.30 0.06 -6.08
C CYS A 118 11.10 1.53 -6.48
N ASP A 119 11.90 2.44 -5.91
CA ASP A 119 11.70 3.88 -5.98
C ASP A 119 11.47 4.39 -7.41
N GLY A 120 10.40 5.16 -7.59
CA GLY A 120 10.03 5.76 -8.87
C GLY A 120 9.40 4.79 -9.87
N GLN A 121 9.33 3.49 -9.56
CA GLN A 121 8.51 2.56 -10.33
C GLN A 121 7.04 2.85 -10.06
N GLY A 122 6.24 2.88 -11.11
CA GLY A 122 4.81 3.12 -11.04
C GLY A 122 4.23 3.39 -12.41
N ALA A 123 3.03 3.96 -12.44
CA ALA A 123 2.34 4.27 -13.67
C ALA A 123 1.65 5.64 -13.60
N THR A 124 1.44 6.22 -14.78
CA THR A 124 0.80 7.53 -14.96
C THR A 124 -0.28 7.42 -16.02
N CYS A 125 -1.49 7.84 -15.68
CA CYS A 125 -2.61 7.92 -16.62
C CYS A 125 -3.16 9.35 -16.64
N THR A 126 -3.01 10.03 -17.77
CA THR A 126 -3.44 11.44 -17.96
C THR A 126 -4.58 11.57 -18.97
N THR A 127 -4.92 10.51 -19.69
CA THR A 127 -5.94 10.49 -20.75
C THR A 127 -6.82 9.24 -20.61
N PRO A 128 -8.10 9.30 -21.05
CA PRO A 128 -8.99 8.15 -20.97
C PRO A 128 -8.48 6.90 -21.68
N ASP A 129 -7.63 7.04 -22.71
CA ASP A 129 -7.06 5.93 -23.49
C ASP A 129 -5.61 5.57 -23.09
N CYS A 130 -5.19 5.90 -21.86
CA CYS A 130 -3.83 5.65 -21.41
C CYS A 130 -3.49 4.15 -21.44
N ARG A 131 -2.30 3.79 -21.95
CA ARG A 131 -1.88 2.38 -22.10
C ARG A 131 -1.39 1.73 -20.81
N THR A 132 -1.39 2.47 -19.72
CA THR A 132 -0.85 2.08 -18.41
C THR A 132 -1.95 1.82 -17.39
N ALA A 133 -3.21 1.79 -17.83
CA ALA A 133 -4.36 1.43 -17.01
C ALA A 133 -5.04 0.18 -17.58
N PHE A 134 -5.73 -0.55 -16.70
CA PHE A 134 -6.65 -1.61 -17.09
C PHE A 134 -7.85 -0.98 -17.80
N HIS A 135 -8.11 -1.45 -19.02
CA HIS A 135 -9.36 -1.19 -19.77
C HIS A 135 -10.22 -2.45 -19.85
N ARG A 136 -9.63 -3.60 -19.57
CA ARG A 136 -10.24 -4.92 -19.50
C ARG A 136 -9.65 -5.71 -18.35
N SER A 137 -10.38 -6.69 -17.82
CA SER A 137 -9.94 -7.48 -16.67
C SER A 137 -8.73 -8.37 -16.93
N ASP A 138 -8.27 -8.51 -18.19
CA ASP A 138 -7.12 -9.29 -18.59
C ASP A 138 -5.88 -8.45 -18.94
N ASP A 139 -5.91 -7.13 -18.70
CA ASP A 139 -4.78 -6.20 -18.94
C ASP A 139 -3.64 -6.33 -17.90
N ASN A 140 -3.35 -7.54 -17.43
CA ASN A 140 -2.41 -7.83 -16.34
C ASN A 140 -0.99 -7.28 -16.59
N GLN A 141 -0.63 -6.98 -17.84
CA GLN A 141 0.65 -6.37 -18.21
C GLN A 141 0.85 -4.93 -17.69
N VAL A 142 -0.21 -4.22 -17.30
CA VAL A 142 -0.12 -2.82 -16.84
C VAL A 142 0.00 -2.70 -15.32
N GLN A 143 -0.11 -3.83 -14.60
CA GLN A 143 0.16 -3.89 -13.18
C GLN A 143 1.65 -3.73 -12.91
N VAL A 144 1.97 -2.83 -11.98
CA VAL A 144 3.36 -2.58 -11.58
C VAL A 144 3.60 -3.30 -10.26
N ALA A 145 4.52 -4.26 -10.27
CA ALA A 145 4.83 -5.06 -9.09
C ALA A 145 6.19 -4.68 -8.51
N CYS A 146 6.27 -4.58 -7.18
CA CYS A 146 7.50 -4.45 -6.43
C CYS A 146 7.83 -5.76 -5.69
N GLN A 147 8.98 -6.36 -6.01
CA GLN A 147 9.40 -7.67 -5.50
C GLN A 147 10.49 -7.57 -4.42
N VAL A 148 10.43 -6.53 -3.58
CA VAL A 148 11.39 -6.32 -2.49
C VAL A 148 10.78 -6.81 -1.17
N ASP A 149 11.51 -7.71 -0.48
CA ASP A 149 11.20 -8.21 0.87
C ASP A 149 11.46 -7.17 1.96
N ASN A 150 10.81 -7.39 3.11
CA ASN A 150 10.97 -6.76 4.42
C ASN A 150 12.07 -5.72 4.43
N VAL A 151 11.67 -4.52 4.12
CA VAL A 151 12.33 -3.35 4.65
C VAL A 151 12.32 -3.51 6.21
N GLY A 152 13.45 -3.97 6.78
CA GLY A 152 13.47 -5.01 7.83
C GLY A 152 13.43 -4.65 9.35
N PRO A 153 13.88 -5.59 10.23
CA PRO A 153 13.62 -5.57 11.67
C PRO A 153 14.57 -4.66 12.49
N PHE A 154 13.97 -3.73 13.24
CA PHE A 154 14.41 -3.10 14.49
C PHE A 154 15.91 -2.74 14.69
N ARG A 155 16.29 -1.52 14.28
CA ARG A 155 16.79 -0.42 15.15
C ARG A 155 17.12 0.79 14.27
N ALA A 156 16.49 1.94 14.57
CA ALA A 156 16.81 3.28 14.07
C ALA A 156 16.96 3.43 12.53
N HIS A 157 15.95 4.06 11.93
CA HIS A 157 15.75 4.40 10.50
C HIS A 157 14.87 3.41 9.72
N THR A 158 13.74 3.99 9.29
CA THR A 158 12.55 3.45 8.64
C THR A 158 12.86 2.82 7.30
N LEU A 159 12.48 1.56 7.20
CA LEU A 159 12.42 0.79 5.99
C LEU A 159 10.90 0.47 5.89
N ASP A 160 10.24 0.92 4.82
CA ASP A 160 8.78 0.96 4.67
C ASP A 160 8.46 0.85 3.18
N LEU A 161 7.63 -0.11 2.74
CA LEU A 161 7.16 -0.11 1.34
C LEU A 161 6.04 0.92 1.27
N ARG A 162 6.35 2.08 0.68
CA ARG A 162 5.44 3.19 0.66
C ARG A 162 4.96 3.49 -0.76
N SER A 163 3.67 3.76 -0.92
CA SER A 163 3.09 4.17 -2.21
C SER A 163 2.72 5.64 -2.15
N LEU A 164 3.33 6.45 -3.02
CA LEU A 164 2.94 7.84 -3.21
C LEU A 164 1.92 7.87 -4.34
N ILE A 165 0.71 8.28 -4.01
CA ILE A 165 -0.38 8.48 -4.96
C ILE A 165 -0.46 9.98 -5.22
N MET A 166 -0.07 10.38 -6.43
CA MET A 166 -0.05 11.75 -6.87
C MET A 166 -1.20 12.01 -7.85
N PHE A 167 -2.11 12.91 -7.50
CA PHE A 167 -3.12 13.43 -8.41
C PHE A 167 -2.61 14.74 -9.02
N GLN A 168 -2.52 14.81 -10.35
CA GLN A 168 -1.88 15.93 -11.03
C GLN A 168 -2.88 16.90 -11.66
N ARG A 169 -2.47 18.16 -11.84
CA ARG A 169 -3.17 19.09 -12.75
C ARG A 169 -2.91 18.70 -14.19
N ILE A 170 -3.89 18.95 -15.05
CA ILE A 170 -3.70 18.99 -16.51
C ILE A 170 -3.12 20.35 -16.88
#